data_AF-A0A948Z4U6-F1
#
_entry.id   AF-A0A948Z4U6-F1
#
_cell.length_a   1.000
_cell.length_b   1.000
_cell.length_c   1.000
_cell.angle_alpha   90.00
_cell.angle_beta   90.00
_cell.angle_gamma   90.00
#
_symmetry.space_group_name_H-M   'P 1'
#
loop_
_entity.id
_entity.type
_entity.pdbx_description
1 polymer ?
#
loop_
_entity_poly.entity_id
_entity_poly.type
_entity_poly.pdbx_seq_one_letter_code
_entity_poly.pdbx_strand_id
1 'polypeptide(L)'
;MIDLLQRVIYGNTEYLKHSDLAKLTKRHPFSAFLNYLAYDQQHEIYVNQDSTFGMIWECVPLTYAGESTMTSLEGIFRAGMPHDSIVQFILHADSHIEPIVELYQNSRTRTEAIITTNTERVTEFFIVDPSFETVV
;
A
#
# COMPACT_ATOMS: atom_id res chain seq x y z
N MET A 1 10.12 20.96 33.97
CA MET A 1 11.37 21.54 34.54
C MET A 1 12.54 21.48 33.55
N ILE A 2 12.79 20.34 32.90
CA ILE A 2 13.84 20.18 31.86
C ILE A 2 13.58 21.06 30.62
N ASP A 3 12.32 21.22 30.24
CA ASP A 3 11.92 21.96 29.02
C ASP A 3 12.18 23.47 29.10
N LEU A 4 12.05 24.05 30.30
CA LEU A 4 12.29 25.47 30.56
C LEU A 4 13.80 25.81 30.51
N LEU A 5 14.63 24.88 31.00
CA LEU A 5 16.10 24.97 30.92
C LEU A 5 16.60 24.85 29.48
N GLN A 6 16.02 23.95 28.68
CA GLN A 6 16.36 23.82 27.25
C GLN A 6 16.03 25.10 26.47
N ARG A 7 14.88 25.73 26.73
CA ARG A 7 14.48 27.00 26.09
C ARG A 7 15.40 28.18 26.39
N VAL A 8 15.94 28.25 27.62
CA VAL A 8 16.83 29.34 28.04
C VAL A 8 18.24 29.19 27.46
N ILE A 9 18.74 27.95 27.31
CA ILE A 9 20.09 27.68 26.81
C ILE A 9 20.17 27.77 25.28
N TYR A 10 19.15 27.27 24.58
CA TYR A 10 19.18 27.17 23.11
C TYR A 10 18.47 28.33 22.40
N GLY A 11 17.76 29.22 23.11
CA GLY A 11 17.04 30.33 22.49
C GLY A 11 15.75 29.88 21.77
N ASN A 12 14.90 30.84 21.39
CA ASN A 12 13.55 30.60 20.86
C ASN A 12 13.53 30.20 19.37
N THR A 13 14.54 29.45 18.92
CA THR A 13 14.64 28.92 17.55
C THR A 13 14.36 27.42 17.60
N GLU A 14 13.46 26.98 16.72
CA GLU A 14 12.98 25.61 16.67
C GLU A 14 14.06 24.73 16.01
N TYR A 15 15.06 24.30 16.79
CA TYR A 15 16.10 23.42 16.30
C TYR A 15 15.60 21.97 16.26
N LEU A 16 15.65 21.34 15.07
CA LEU A 16 15.36 19.92 14.92
C LEU A 16 16.43 19.09 15.64
N LYS A 17 16.04 18.29 16.64
CA LYS A 17 16.97 17.35 17.27
C LYS A 17 17.26 16.19 16.32
N HIS A 18 18.46 15.64 16.37
CA HIS A 18 18.80 14.43 15.60
C HIS A 18 17.86 13.26 15.88
N SER A 19 17.35 13.14 17.12
CA SER A 19 16.32 12.16 17.48
C SER A 19 14.99 12.38 16.76
N ASP A 20 14.65 13.64 16.50
CA ASP A 20 13.39 14.02 15.86
C ASP A 20 13.52 13.81 14.35
N LEU A 21 14.67 14.15 13.76
CA LEU A 21 15.02 13.76 12.38
C LEU A 21 14.98 12.24 12.19
N ALA A 22 15.55 11.47 13.11
CA ALA A 22 15.55 10.01 13.04
C ALA A 22 14.13 9.43 13.11
N LYS A 23 13.23 10.02 13.91
CA LYS A 23 11.82 9.60 13.96
C LYS A 23 11.06 9.96 12.68
N LEU A 24 11.28 11.15 12.14
CA LEU A 24 10.64 11.62 10.90
C LEU A 24 11.10 10.82 9.67
N THR A 25 12.30 10.25 9.70
CA THR A 25 12.88 9.49 8.58
C THR A 25 12.73 7.97 8.73
N LYS A 26 12.29 7.49 9.90
CA LYS A 26 12.15 6.06 10.14
C LYS A 26 10.97 5.50 9.36
N ARG A 27 11.28 4.66 8.37
CA ARG A 27 10.27 3.84 7.68
C ARG A 27 10.10 2.51 8.41
N HIS A 28 8.85 2.09 8.58
CA HIS A 28 8.51 0.76 9.05
C HIS A 28 8.16 -0.10 7.84
N PRO A 29 8.78 -1.28 7.66
CA PRO A 29 8.37 -2.16 6.57
C PRO A 29 6.94 -2.63 6.83
N PHE A 30 6.12 -2.71 5.77
CA PHE A 30 4.73 -3.16 5.87
C PHE A 30 4.60 -4.54 6.56
N SER A 31 5.58 -5.41 6.32
CA SER A 31 5.67 -6.73 6.96
C SER A 31 5.72 -6.70 8.48
N ALA A 32 6.20 -5.62 9.10
CA ALA A 32 6.22 -5.49 10.56
C ALA A 32 4.81 -5.38 11.17
N PHE A 33 3.79 -5.11 10.36
CA PHE A 33 2.39 -5.04 10.78
C PHE A 33 1.62 -6.34 10.52
N LEU A 34 2.25 -7.34 9.90
CA LEU A 34 1.63 -8.62 9.59
C LEU A 34 1.96 -9.64 10.70
N ASN A 35 0.96 -10.42 11.14
CA ASN A 35 1.07 -11.33 12.29
C ASN A 35 1.69 -12.70 11.94
N TYR A 36 2.58 -12.77 10.95
CA TYR A 36 3.29 -14.00 10.62
C TYR A 36 4.55 -14.18 11.47
N LEU A 37 4.84 -15.41 11.89
CA LEU A 37 6.06 -15.81 12.59
C LEU A 37 7.16 -16.24 11.60
N ALA A 38 6.78 -17.04 10.61
CA ALA A 38 7.70 -17.63 9.66
C ALA A 38 7.02 -17.83 8.30
N TYR A 39 7.84 -17.88 7.26
CA TYR A 39 7.43 -18.21 5.91
C TYR A 39 8.07 -19.53 5.48
N ASP A 40 7.26 -20.49 5.08
CA ASP A 40 7.71 -21.76 4.51
C ASP A 40 7.79 -21.63 2.98
N GLN A 41 9.02 -21.58 2.48
CA GLN A 41 9.29 -21.42 1.05
C GLN A 41 8.93 -22.66 0.22
N GLN A 42 8.87 -23.85 0.81
CA GLN A 42 8.54 -25.06 0.06
C GLN A 42 7.05 -25.09 -0.33
N HIS A 43 6.19 -24.60 0.57
CA HIS A 43 4.73 -24.63 0.39
C HIS A 43 4.13 -23.25 0.15
N GLU A 44 4.95 -22.19 0.17
CA GLU A 44 4.54 -20.78 0.02
C GLU A 44 3.47 -20.33 1.03
N ILE A 45 3.58 -20.83 2.27
CA ILE A 45 2.64 -20.54 3.35
C ILE A 45 3.27 -19.74 4.48
N TYR A 46 2.47 -18.89 5.10
CA TYR A 46 2.83 -18.17 6.32
C TYR A 46 2.29 -18.91 7.54
N VAL A 47 3.13 -19.06 8.56
CA VAL A 47 2.71 -19.55 9.89
C VAL A 47 2.45 -18.33 10.76
N ASN A 48 1.21 -18.17 11.23
CA ASN A 48 0.81 -17.03 12.04
C ASN A 48 1.08 -17.27 13.54
N GLN A 49 1.10 -16.19 14.32
CA GLN A 49 1.33 -16.24 15.78
C GLN A 49 0.28 -17.05 16.55
N ASP A 50 -0.92 -17.16 16.03
CA ASP A 50 -2.05 -17.91 16.58
C ASP A 50 -2.08 -19.39 16.14
N SER A 51 -0.98 -19.89 15.54
CA SER A 51 -0.87 -21.24 14.98
C SER A 51 -1.81 -21.51 13.79
N THR A 52 -2.32 -20.47 13.12
CA THR A 52 -3.01 -20.60 11.84
C THR A 52 -2.04 -20.55 10.66
N PHE A 53 -2.51 -21.01 9.50
CA PHE A 53 -1.79 -20.88 8.23
C PHE A 53 -2.43 -19.78 7.39
N GLY A 54 -1.58 -18.93 6.81
CA GLY A 54 -2.00 -17.81 5.97
C GLY A 54 -1.36 -17.87 4.59
N MET A 55 -2.05 -17.29 3.62
CA MET A 55 -1.53 -17.01 2.29
C MET A 55 -1.72 -15.53 1.99
N ILE A 56 -0.76 -14.92 1.32
CA ILE A 56 -0.79 -13.51 0.96
C ILE A 56 -0.48 -13.41 -0.52
N TRP A 57 -1.33 -12.67 -1.25
CA TRP A 57 -1.14 -12.37 -2.66
C TRP A 57 -1.16 -10.87 -2.86
N GLU A 58 -0.16 -10.38 -3.59
CA GLU A 58 -0.16 -9.02 -4.10
C GLU A 58 -0.97 -8.99 -5.39
N CYS A 59 -1.98 -8.12 -5.44
CA CYS A 59 -2.80 -7.91 -6.62
C CYS A 59 -2.50 -6.53 -7.20
N VAL A 60 -2.14 -6.47 -8.49
CA VAL A 60 -2.08 -5.19 -9.19
C VAL A 60 -3.49 -4.62 -9.37
N PRO A 61 -3.69 -3.31 -9.16
CA PRO A 61 -5.00 -2.70 -9.30
C PRO A 61 -5.50 -2.86 -10.74
N LEU A 62 -6.69 -3.45 -10.90
CA LEU A 62 -7.31 -3.61 -12.21
C LEU A 62 -8.07 -2.34 -12.59
N THR A 63 -7.57 -1.60 -13.58
CA THR A 63 -8.30 -0.48 -14.17
C THR A 63 -9.48 -1.01 -14.99
N TYR A 64 -10.62 -0.33 -14.91
CA TYR A 64 -11.85 -0.69 -15.63
C TYR A 64 -12.43 -2.07 -15.28
N ALA A 65 -12.35 -2.48 -14.01
CA ALA A 65 -13.02 -3.69 -13.54
C ALA A 65 -14.52 -3.63 -13.85
N GLY A 66 -14.98 -4.52 -14.73
CA GLY A 66 -16.39 -4.65 -15.11
C GLY A 66 -17.16 -5.59 -14.20
N GLU A 67 -18.45 -5.77 -14.47
CA GLU A 67 -19.35 -6.63 -13.68
C GLU A 67 -18.86 -8.08 -13.54
N SER A 68 -18.18 -8.61 -14.57
CA SER A 68 -17.59 -9.95 -14.53
C SER A 68 -16.47 -10.08 -13.49
N THR A 69 -15.69 -9.01 -13.28
CA THR A 69 -14.66 -8.96 -12.23
C THR A 69 -15.31 -8.94 -10.85
N MET A 70 -16.37 -8.14 -10.67
CA MET A 70 -17.13 -8.10 -9.42
C MET A 70 -17.77 -9.45 -9.09
N THR A 71 -18.35 -10.12 -10.09
CA THR A 71 -18.93 -11.46 -9.92
C THR A 71 -17.89 -12.49 -9.51
N SER A 72 -16.66 -12.37 -10.03
CA SER A 72 -15.54 -13.24 -9.66
C SER A 72 -15.10 -13.01 -8.21
N LEU A 73 -15.01 -11.74 -7.77
CA LEU A 73 -14.71 -11.39 -6.38
C LEU A 73 -15.79 -11.91 -5.43
N GLU A 74 -17.07 -11.75 -5.77
CA GLU A 74 -18.16 -12.35 -4.99
C GLU A 74 -18.07 -13.88 -4.97
N GLY A 75 -17.59 -14.48 -6.05
CA GLY A 75 -17.32 -15.92 -6.14
C GLY A 75 -16.35 -16.40 -5.06
N ILE A 76 -15.33 -15.61 -4.71
CA ILE A 76 -14.36 -15.94 -3.64
C ILE A 76 -15.07 -16.06 -2.29
N PHE A 77 -15.97 -15.13 -1.98
CA PHE A 77 -16.77 -15.19 -0.74
C PHE A 77 -17.78 -16.35 -0.74
N ARG A 78 -18.28 -16.73 -1.91
CA ARG A 78 -19.24 -17.83 -2.09
C ARG A 78 -18.60 -19.22 -2.18
N ALA A 79 -17.30 -19.31 -2.48
CA ALA A 79 -16.58 -20.56 -2.71
C ALA A 79 -16.54 -21.49 -1.47
N GLY A 80 -16.96 -21.00 -0.30
CA GLY A 80 -17.04 -21.77 0.93
C GLY A 80 -15.65 -21.96 1.52
N MET A 81 -15.23 -21.01 2.34
CA MET A 81 -14.02 -21.18 3.14
C MET A 81 -14.29 -22.09 4.34
N PRO A 82 -13.29 -22.85 4.83
CA PRO A 82 -13.41 -23.58 6.09
C PRO A 82 -13.88 -22.67 7.24
N HIS A 83 -14.56 -23.26 8.21
CA HIS A 83 -14.95 -22.55 9.43
C HIS A 83 -13.73 -21.88 10.08
N ASP A 84 -13.92 -20.69 10.64
CA ASP A 84 -12.86 -19.84 11.23
C ASP A 84 -11.80 -19.31 10.25
N SER A 85 -12.06 -19.33 8.94
CA SER A 85 -11.18 -18.67 7.96
C SER A 85 -11.38 -17.14 7.98
N ILE A 86 -10.27 -16.40 7.92
CA ILE A 86 -10.26 -14.93 7.80
C ILE A 86 -9.79 -14.56 6.39
N VAL A 87 -10.60 -13.77 5.68
CA VAL A 87 -10.21 -13.15 4.41
C VAL A 87 -10.07 -11.65 4.65
N GLN A 88 -8.88 -11.11 4.37
CA GLN A 88 -8.57 -9.70 4.57
C GLN A 88 -8.11 -9.08 3.25
N PHE A 89 -8.68 -7.93 2.90
CA PHE A 89 -8.22 -7.10 1.80
C PHE A 89 -7.53 -5.87 2.37
N ILE A 90 -6.29 -5.62 1.93
CA ILE A 90 -5.52 -4.47 2.35
C ILE A 90 -5.27 -3.63 1.11
N LEU A 91 -5.82 -2.42 1.12
CA LEU A 91 -5.48 -1.40 0.13
C LEU A 91 -4.38 -0.54 0.74
N HIS A 92 -3.18 -0.65 0.18
CA HIS A 92 -2.05 0.17 0.59
C HIS A 92 -1.78 1.20 -0.50
N ALA A 93 -1.91 2.48 -0.15
CA ALA A 93 -1.49 3.57 -1.03
C ALA A 93 0.04 3.66 -1.01
N ASP A 94 0.68 3.50 -2.17
CA ASP A 94 2.11 3.69 -2.30
C ASP A 94 2.41 5.18 -2.55
N SER A 95 3.24 5.77 -1.69
CA SER A 95 3.77 7.12 -1.87
C SER A 95 4.64 7.29 -3.11
N HIS A 96 5.08 6.20 -3.73
CA HIS A 96 5.93 6.17 -4.90
C HIS A 96 5.31 5.31 -6.02
N ILE A 97 4.08 5.65 -6.42
CA ILE A 97 3.33 4.92 -7.45
C ILE A 97 3.86 5.16 -8.88
N GLU A 98 4.73 6.15 -9.08
CA GLU A 98 5.21 6.59 -10.40
C GLU A 98 5.80 5.45 -11.24
N PRO A 99 6.64 4.53 -10.73
CA PRO A 99 7.19 3.44 -11.52
C PRO A 99 6.11 2.48 -12.06
N ILE A 100 5.04 2.25 -11.29
CA ILE A 100 3.91 1.39 -11.70
C ILE A 100 3.12 2.08 -12.81
N VAL A 101 2.89 3.38 -12.67
CA VAL A 101 2.17 4.18 -13.65
C VAL A 101 2.97 4.31 -14.95
N GLU A 102 4.29 4.52 -14.87
CA GLU A 102 5.18 4.50 -16.02
C GLU A 102 5.17 3.15 -16.74
N LEU A 103 5.23 2.04 -15.99
CA LEU A 103 5.11 0.70 -16.57
C LEU A 103 3.78 0.52 -17.30
N TYR A 104 2.68 0.98 -16.71
CA TYR A 104 1.37 0.96 -17.34
C TYR A 104 1.37 1.74 -18.66
N GLN A 105 1.90 2.97 -18.68
CA GLN A 105 2.02 3.76 -19.90
C GLN A 105 2.84 3.04 -20.97
N ASN A 106 4.02 2.53 -20.60
CA ASN A 106 4.95 1.85 -21.50
C ASN A 106 4.39 0.52 -22.04
N SER A 107 3.46 -0.11 -21.33
CA SER A 107 2.80 -1.34 -21.78
C SER A 107 1.79 -1.09 -22.93
N ARG A 108 1.39 0.16 -23.18
CA ARG A 108 0.42 0.50 -24.23
C ARG A 108 1.09 0.51 -25.60
N THR A 109 0.82 -0.53 -26.39
CA THR A 109 1.37 -0.67 -27.75
C THR A 109 0.55 0.03 -28.84
N ARG A 110 -0.63 0.55 -28.50
CA ARG A 110 -1.61 1.14 -29.41
C ARG A 110 -1.53 2.66 -29.40
N THR A 111 -1.46 3.29 -30.57
CA THR A 111 -1.17 4.73 -30.74
C THR A 111 -2.36 5.54 -31.28
N GLU A 112 -3.54 4.94 -31.39
CA GLU A 112 -4.76 5.65 -31.78
C GLU A 112 -5.05 6.80 -30.80
N ALA A 113 -5.44 7.97 -31.32
CA ALA A 113 -5.60 9.18 -30.51
C ALA A 113 -6.49 9.01 -29.28
N ILE A 114 -7.56 8.23 -29.40
CA ILE A 114 -8.46 7.92 -28.28
C ILE A 114 -7.77 7.10 -27.19
N ILE A 115 -6.89 6.16 -27.55
CA ILE A 115 -6.17 5.30 -26.61
C ILE A 115 -5.08 6.09 -25.91
N THR A 116 -4.34 6.91 -26.64
CA THR A 116 -3.32 7.81 -26.06
C THR A 116 -3.95 8.79 -25.09
N THR A 117 -5.01 9.50 -25.51
CA THR A 117 -5.73 10.47 -24.66
C THR A 117 -6.28 9.81 -23.38
N ASN A 118 -6.84 8.60 -23.50
CA ASN A 118 -7.33 7.86 -22.35
C ASN A 118 -6.19 7.45 -21.40
N THR A 119 -5.07 6.97 -21.94
CA THR A 119 -3.90 6.56 -21.14
C THR A 119 -3.33 7.75 -20.37
N GLU A 120 -3.22 8.92 -21.01
CA GLU A 120 -2.78 10.17 -20.38
C GLU A 120 -3.70 10.57 -19.22
N ARG A 121 -5.02 10.60 -19.44
CA ARG A 121 -6.03 10.95 -18.43
C ARG A 121 -6.00 10.02 -17.21
N VAL A 122 -5.86 8.71 -17.44
CA VAL A 122 -5.76 7.72 -16.35
C VAL A 122 -4.48 7.92 -15.54
N THR A 123 -3.37 8.16 -16.22
CA THR A 123 -2.09 8.42 -15.57
C THR A 123 -2.15 9.69 -14.72
N GLU A 124 -2.69 10.77 -15.29
CA GLU A 124 -2.87 12.04 -14.61
C GLU A 124 -3.72 11.87 -13.35
N PHE A 125 -4.82 11.11 -13.43
CA PHE A 125 -5.65 10.81 -12.27
C PHE A 125 -4.87 10.15 -11.12
N PHE A 126 -4.01 9.17 -11.40
CA PHE A 126 -3.24 8.48 -10.36
C PHE A 126 -2.07 9.29 -9.78
N ILE A 127 -1.53 10.25 -10.54
CA ILE A 127 -0.40 11.07 -10.09
C ILE A 127 -0.87 12.37 -9.40
N VAL A 128 -1.95 12.97 -9.88
CA VAL A 128 -2.31 14.35 -9.54
C VAL A 128 -3.41 14.44 -8.47
N ASP A 129 -4.18 13.37 -8.21
CA ASP A 129 -5.30 13.46 -7.27
C ASP A 129 -4.83 13.62 -5.80
N PRO A 130 -4.99 14.79 -5.17
CA PRO A 130 -4.57 15.06 -3.79
C PRO A 130 -5.57 14.50 -2.76
N SER A 131 -6.71 13.92 -3.19
CA SER A 131 -7.75 13.47 -2.27
C SER A 131 -7.37 12.24 -1.43
N PHE A 132 -6.29 11.54 -1.80
CA PHE A 132 -5.77 10.38 -1.05
C PHE A 132 -4.83 10.74 0.11
N GLU A 133 -4.36 11.99 0.23
CA GLU A 133 -3.56 12.43 1.40
C GLU A 133 -4.43 12.66 2.66
N THR A 134 -5.77 12.62 2.56
CA THR A 134 -6.67 13.02 3.66
C THR A 134 -7.32 11.85 4.42
N VAL A 135 -6.99 10.59 4.10
CA VAL A 135 -7.55 9.42 4.81
C VAL A 135 -6.42 8.49 5.28
N VAL A 136 -5.72 8.93 6.33
CA VAL A 136 -4.94 8.07 7.24
C VAL A 136 -5.34 8.42 8.66
#